data_AF-A0A7C4CIY7-F1
#
_entry.id   AF-A0A7C4CIY7-F1
#
_cell.length_a   1.000
_cell.length_b   1.000
_cell.length_c   1.000
_cell.angle_alpha   90.00
_cell.angle_beta   90.00
_cell.angle_gamma   90.00
#
_symmetry.space_group_name_H-M   'P 1'
#
loop_
_entity.id
_entity.type
_entity.pdbx_description
1 polymer ?
#
loop_
_entity_poly.entity_id
_entity_poly.type
_entity_poly.pdbx_seq_one_letter_code
_entity_poly.pdbx_strand_id
1 'polypeptide(L)'
;MEIKGDENCQLVLYKIISQLLSEECVSNKSRVREILNGYNECFGEDVVSLLSDMVLHVKCEGEVGKFLAILRDKLHDKKLRDEATLILRELCSREILDHLKGWSDDLEPSVRIAYLKCLLKLFDRGEVGIEDLTPLAEDPSPKVRLALASSLSIHAEREEVRRLFIEMLRRESRGEIRNLILEALSSKTHAENSGESDEKILDKIIKKLKRVP
;
A
#
# COMPACT_ATOMS: atom_id res chain seq x y z
N MET A 1 -28.68 -2.10 1.21
CA MET A 1 -28.31 -3.00 2.33
C MET A 1 -26.80 -2.94 2.42
N GLU A 2 -26.30 -2.06 3.27
CA GLU A 2 -24.87 -1.73 3.39
C GLU A 2 -24.13 -2.88 4.08
N ILE A 3 -23.09 -3.40 3.43
CA ILE A 3 -22.19 -4.40 4.00
C ILE A 3 -21.29 -3.65 5.01
N LYS A 4 -21.72 -3.56 6.28
CA LYS A 4 -20.89 -3.17 7.42
C LYS A 4 -19.92 -4.28 7.86
N GLY A 5 -19.34 -5.02 6.90
CA GLY A 5 -18.57 -6.25 7.16
C GLY A 5 -17.06 -6.17 6.89
N ASP A 6 -16.58 -5.16 6.16
CA ASP A 6 -15.24 -5.20 5.55
C ASP A 6 -14.11 -4.68 6.49
N GLU A 7 -14.32 -3.54 7.15
CA GLU A 7 -13.30 -2.94 8.03
C GLU A 7 -12.95 -3.82 9.24
N ASN A 8 -13.91 -4.59 9.74
CA ASN A 8 -13.69 -5.47 10.89
C ASN A 8 -12.81 -6.68 10.50
N CYS A 9 -13.02 -7.25 9.31
CA CYS A 9 -12.24 -8.38 8.82
C CYS A 9 -10.79 -7.99 8.50
N GLN A 10 -10.56 -6.84 7.87
CA GLN A 10 -9.19 -6.36 7.62
C GLN A 10 -8.42 -6.06 8.92
N LEU A 11 -9.08 -5.46 9.91
CA LEU A 11 -8.48 -5.22 11.22
C LEU A 11 -8.16 -6.52 11.96
N VAL A 12 -9.03 -7.52 11.87
CA VAL A 12 -8.78 -8.86 12.43
C VAL A 12 -7.60 -9.53 11.71
N LEU A 13 -7.55 -9.49 10.38
CA LEU A 13 -6.45 -10.06 9.62
C LEU A 13 -5.12 -9.40 9.96
N TYR A 14 -5.09 -8.07 10.07
CA TYR A 14 -3.92 -7.33 10.54
C TYR A 14 -3.44 -7.79 11.92
N LYS A 15 -4.36 -7.98 12.88
CA LYS A 15 -4.04 -8.48 14.22
C LYS A 15 -3.45 -9.89 14.16
N ILE A 16 -4.02 -10.77 13.33
CA ILE A 16 -3.52 -12.13 13.15
C ILE A 16 -2.11 -12.12 12.58
N ILE A 17 -1.87 -11.38 11.50
CA ILE A 17 -0.54 -11.27 10.90
C ILE A 17 0.46 -10.73 11.93
N SER A 18 0.10 -9.67 12.65
CA SER A 18 0.95 -9.10 13.71
C SER A 18 1.29 -10.13 14.80
N GLN A 19 0.31 -10.92 15.23
CA GLN A 19 0.49 -11.98 16.22
C GLN A 19 1.39 -13.11 15.69
N LEU A 20 1.18 -13.55 14.44
CA LEU A 20 1.99 -14.59 13.80
C LEU A 20 3.45 -14.14 13.58
N LEU A 21 3.67 -12.84 13.35
CA LEU A 21 5.01 -12.28 13.17
C LEU A 21 5.77 -12.02 14.47
N SER A 22 5.08 -12.03 15.62
CA SER A 22 5.68 -11.87 16.94
C SER A 22 6.59 -13.05 17.32
N GLU A 23 7.65 -12.78 18.09
CA GLU A 23 8.70 -13.75 18.44
C GLU A 23 8.17 -15.01 19.17
N GLU A 24 7.06 -14.90 19.91
CA GLU A 24 6.44 -16.02 20.61
C GLU A 24 5.88 -17.10 19.67
N CYS A 25 5.48 -16.74 18.45
CA CYS A 25 4.95 -17.69 17.47
C CYS A 25 6.05 -18.36 16.63
N VAL A 26 7.25 -17.76 16.58
CA VAL A 26 8.36 -18.17 15.69
C VAL A 26 8.90 -19.57 16.00
N SER A 27 8.73 -20.05 17.24
CA SER A 27 9.25 -21.35 17.68
C SER A 27 8.19 -22.42 17.92
N ASN A 28 6.89 -22.10 17.76
CA ASN A 28 5.82 -22.98 18.21
C ASN A 28 4.75 -23.23 17.14
N LYS A 29 4.95 -24.29 16.34
CA LYS A 29 4.01 -24.75 15.31
C LYS A 29 2.62 -25.08 15.86
N SER A 30 2.50 -25.52 17.13
CA SER A 30 1.17 -25.78 17.73
C SER A 30 0.44 -24.48 18.01
N ARG A 31 1.15 -23.45 18.46
CA ARG A 31 0.59 -22.11 18.71
C ARG A 31 0.10 -21.44 17.43
N VAL A 32 0.85 -21.56 16.34
CA VAL A 32 0.44 -21.08 15.01
C VAL A 32 -0.87 -21.75 14.58
N ARG A 33 -0.97 -23.07 14.75
CA ARG A 33 -2.20 -23.82 14.43
C ARG A 33 -3.38 -23.40 15.31
N GLU A 34 -3.17 -23.19 16.60
CA GLU A 34 -4.22 -22.68 17.52
C GLU A 34 -4.75 -21.32 17.08
N ILE A 35 -3.85 -20.38 16.74
CA ILE A 35 -4.21 -19.06 16.24
C ILE A 35 -5.06 -19.23 14.98
N LEU A 36 -4.54 -19.92 13.97
CA LEU A 36 -5.22 -20.07 12.68
C LEU A 36 -6.56 -20.82 12.78
N ASN A 37 -6.65 -21.85 13.63
CA ASN A 37 -7.90 -22.58 13.86
C ASN A 37 -8.99 -21.70 14.45
N GLY A 38 -8.64 -20.76 15.33
CA GLY A 38 -9.59 -19.81 15.92
C GLY A 38 -10.19 -18.82 14.91
N TYR A 39 -9.64 -18.75 13.70
CA TYR A 39 -10.03 -17.78 12.68
C TYR A 39 -10.47 -18.41 11.35
N ASN A 40 -10.50 -19.74 11.23
CA ASN A 40 -11.00 -20.43 10.04
C ASN A 40 -12.51 -20.16 9.80
N GLU A 41 -13.24 -19.79 10.84
CA GLU A 41 -14.63 -19.34 10.73
C GLU A 41 -14.76 -17.91 10.19
N CYS A 42 -13.71 -17.09 10.31
CA CYS A 42 -13.69 -15.69 9.87
C CYS A 42 -13.08 -15.51 8.47
N PHE A 43 -12.07 -16.32 8.13
CA PHE A 43 -11.39 -16.28 6.85
C PHE A 43 -11.41 -17.68 6.25
N GLY A 44 -11.86 -17.80 5.00
CA GLY A 44 -11.95 -19.10 4.33
C GLY A 44 -10.60 -19.83 4.26
N GLU A 45 -10.66 -21.13 3.94
CA GLU A 45 -9.50 -22.04 3.95
C GLU A 45 -8.30 -21.51 3.16
N ASP A 46 -8.54 -20.80 2.04
CA ASP A 46 -7.49 -20.23 1.21
C ASP A 46 -6.65 -19.17 1.93
N VAL A 47 -7.27 -18.31 2.75
CA VAL A 47 -6.57 -17.27 3.52
C VAL A 47 -5.79 -17.90 4.67
N VAL A 48 -6.37 -18.90 5.33
CA VAL A 48 -5.70 -19.68 6.38
C VAL A 48 -4.49 -20.43 5.83
N SER A 49 -4.60 -20.98 4.62
CA SER A 49 -3.48 -21.61 3.91
C SER A 49 -2.37 -20.59 3.64
N LEU A 50 -2.72 -19.41 3.12
CA LEU A 50 -1.73 -18.37 2.82
C LEU A 50 -0.99 -17.88 4.07
N LEU A 51 -1.69 -17.73 5.20
CA LEU A 51 -1.08 -17.38 6.49
C LEU A 51 -0.19 -18.52 7.03
N SER A 52 -0.58 -19.77 6.79
CA SER A 52 0.24 -20.94 7.14
C SER A 52 1.55 -20.96 6.34
N ASP A 53 1.47 -20.73 5.02
CA ASP A 53 2.62 -20.66 4.12
C ASP A 53 3.57 -19.52 4.52
N MET A 54 3.01 -18.37 4.92
CA MET A 54 3.79 -17.24 5.43
C MET A 54 4.65 -17.67 6.61
N VAL A 55 4.05 -18.29 7.63
CA VAL A 55 4.78 -18.70 8.82
C VAL A 55 5.81 -19.78 8.49
N LEU A 56 5.44 -20.78 7.70
CA LEU A 56 6.32 -21.88 7.34
C LEU A 56 7.57 -21.37 6.61
N HIS A 57 7.39 -20.64 5.52
CA HIS A 57 8.49 -20.28 4.64
C HIS A 57 9.29 -19.08 5.15
N VAL A 58 8.65 -18.07 5.75
CA VAL A 58 9.37 -16.87 6.22
C VAL A 58 10.04 -17.11 7.57
N LYS A 59 9.36 -17.78 8.51
CA LYS A 59 9.86 -17.91 9.90
C LYS A 59 10.52 -19.25 10.18
N CYS A 60 9.99 -20.36 9.66
CA CYS A 60 10.54 -21.69 10.01
C CYS A 60 11.65 -22.15 9.07
N GLU A 61 11.51 -21.91 7.76
CA GLU A 61 12.44 -22.44 6.75
C GLU A 61 13.46 -21.39 6.27
N GLY A 62 13.19 -20.10 6.49
CA GLY A 62 14.02 -19.00 5.97
C GLY A 62 13.98 -18.89 4.44
N GLU A 63 12.98 -19.50 3.79
CA GLU A 63 12.80 -19.55 2.35
C GLU A 63 11.88 -18.41 1.86
N VAL A 64 12.23 -17.18 2.24
CA VAL A 64 11.46 -15.95 1.93
C VAL A 64 11.13 -15.86 0.44
N GLY A 65 12.08 -16.18 -0.45
CA GLY A 65 11.86 -16.15 -1.90
C GLY A 65 10.75 -17.08 -2.38
N LYS A 66 10.60 -18.27 -1.77
CA LYS A 66 9.50 -19.20 -2.12
C LYS A 66 8.16 -18.65 -1.67
N PHE A 67 8.10 -18.10 -0.46
CA PHE A 67 6.89 -17.45 0.02
C PHE A 67 6.47 -16.28 -0.88
N LEU A 68 7.42 -15.43 -1.28
CA LEU A 68 7.14 -14.30 -2.16
C LEU A 68 6.64 -14.75 -3.53
N ALA A 69 7.10 -15.89 -4.05
CA ALA A 69 6.56 -16.47 -5.28
C ALA A 69 5.10 -16.91 -5.12
N ILE A 70 4.75 -17.57 -4.00
CA ILE A 70 3.37 -17.94 -3.67
C ILE A 70 2.51 -16.68 -3.54
N LEU A 71 3.00 -15.67 -2.82
CA LEU A 71 2.27 -14.44 -2.58
C LEU A 71 2.02 -13.67 -3.88
N ARG A 72 3.00 -13.65 -4.79
CA ARG A 72 2.87 -13.08 -6.13
C ARG A 72 1.76 -13.76 -6.93
N ASP A 73 1.71 -15.09 -6.93
CA ASP A 73 0.61 -15.86 -7.54
C ASP A 73 -0.75 -15.44 -6.96
N LYS A 74 -0.86 -15.29 -5.63
CA LYS A 74 -2.12 -14.89 -4.97
C LYS A 74 -2.56 -13.48 -5.28
N LEU A 75 -1.67 -12.58 -5.67
CA LEU A 75 -2.04 -11.23 -6.11
C LEU A 75 -2.78 -11.22 -7.46
N HIS A 76 -2.63 -12.26 -8.28
CA HIS A 76 -3.45 -12.45 -9.48
C HIS A 76 -4.87 -12.93 -9.17
N ASP A 77 -5.06 -13.66 -8.05
CA ASP A 77 -6.38 -14.11 -7.61
C ASP A 77 -7.16 -12.95 -6.99
N LYS A 78 -8.25 -12.53 -7.66
CA LYS A 78 -9.13 -11.45 -7.17
C LYS A 78 -9.69 -11.72 -5.77
N LYS A 79 -9.84 -12.97 -5.36
CA LYS A 79 -10.39 -13.33 -4.03
C LYS A 79 -9.39 -13.20 -2.89
N LEU A 80 -8.09 -13.29 -3.19
CA LEU A 80 -7.01 -13.31 -2.19
C LEU A 80 -6.10 -12.10 -2.28
N ARG A 81 -6.32 -11.24 -3.28
CA ARG A 81 -5.45 -10.11 -3.59
C ARG A 81 -5.30 -9.15 -2.43
N ASP A 82 -6.38 -8.85 -1.72
CA ASP A 82 -6.35 -7.86 -0.65
C ASP A 82 -5.63 -8.42 0.57
N GLU A 83 -5.85 -9.70 0.89
CA GLU A 83 -5.15 -10.44 1.93
C GLU A 83 -3.66 -10.59 1.60
N ALA A 84 -3.32 -10.97 0.37
CA ALA A 84 -1.94 -11.09 -0.08
C ALA A 84 -1.20 -9.74 -0.05
N THR A 85 -1.89 -8.66 -0.45
CA THR A 85 -1.36 -7.28 -0.37
C THR A 85 -1.10 -6.89 1.09
N LEU A 86 -2.03 -7.19 1.99
CA LEU A 86 -1.88 -6.89 3.41
C LEU A 86 -0.75 -7.69 4.04
N ILE A 87 -0.64 -8.98 3.74
CA ILE A 87 0.46 -9.84 4.21
C ILE A 87 1.81 -9.30 3.75
N LEU A 88 1.96 -8.94 2.47
CA LEU A 88 3.21 -8.37 1.98
C LEU A 88 3.55 -7.06 2.69
N ARG A 89 2.56 -6.16 2.79
CA ARG A 89 2.72 -4.89 3.51
C ARG A 89 3.21 -5.18 4.91
N GLU A 90 2.59 -6.12 5.63
CA GLU A 90 2.94 -6.38 7.01
C GLU A 90 4.34 -6.98 7.21
N LEU A 91 4.74 -7.87 6.31
CA LEU A 91 6.09 -8.45 6.27
C LEU A 91 7.18 -7.47 5.87
N CYS A 92 6.82 -6.39 5.18
CA CYS A 92 7.78 -5.53 4.52
C CYS A 92 8.85 -4.98 5.50
N SER A 93 10.10 -5.24 5.12
CA SER A 93 11.34 -4.79 5.74
C SER A 93 12.35 -4.49 4.61
N ARG A 94 13.49 -3.88 4.92
CA ARG A 94 14.59 -3.72 3.95
C ARG A 94 15.01 -5.05 3.31
N GLU A 95 15.13 -6.11 4.12
CA GLU A 95 15.48 -7.44 3.63
C GLU A 95 14.41 -8.01 2.68
N ILE A 96 13.12 -7.89 3.01
CA ILE A 96 12.04 -8.31 2.11
C ILE A 96 12.09 -7.51 0.81
N LEU A 97 12.31 -6.19 0.89
CA LEU A 97 12.39 -5.32 -0.29
C LEU A 97 13.47 -5.78 -1.28
N ASP A 98 14.64 -6.20 -0.79
CA ASP A 98 15.73 -6.74 -1.62
C ASP A 98 15.31 -8.00 -2.41
N HIS A 99 14.32 -8.75 -1.92
CA HIS A 99 13.78 -9.93 -2.58
C HIS A 99 12.65 -9.62 -3.58
N LEU A 100 12.09 -8.40 -3.60
CA LEU A 100 11.00 -8.00 -4.50
C LEU A 100 11.50 -7.51 -5.88
N LYS A 101 12.68 -7.96 -6.30
CA LYS A 101 13.26 -7.57 -7.59
C LYS A 101 12.29 -7.85 -8.75
N GLY A 102 12.02 -6.82 -9.55
CA GLY A 102 11.13 -6.88 -10.71
C GLY A 102 9.64 -6.77 -10.41
N TRP A 103 9.23 -6.57 -9.14
CA TRP A 103 7.84 -6.34 -8.79
C TRP A 103 7.35 -4.94 -9.20
N SER A 104 8.25 -3.96 -9.30
CA SER A 104 7.98 -2.61 -9.83
C SER A 104 7.51 -2.62 -11.29
N ASP A 105 7.93 -3.63 -12.05
CA ASP A 105 7.70 -3.75 -13.49
C ASP A 105 6.86 -4.98 -13.86
N ASP A 106 6.22 -5.61 -12.85
CA ASP A 106 5.31 -6.73 -13.07
C ASP A 106 4.20 -6.33 -14.05
N LEU A 107 3.72 -7.25 -14.88
CA LEU A 107 2.61 -6.97 -15.80
C LEU A 107 1.29 -6.72 -15.06
N GLU A 108 1.06 -7.40 -13.94
CA GLU A 108 -0.15 -7.30 -13.14
C GLU A 108 -0.11 -6.08 -12.22
N PRO A 109 -1.03 -5.11 -12.38
CA PRO A 109 -1.08 -3.92 -11.52
C PRO A 109 -1.23 -4.25 -10.03
N SER A 110 -1.87 -5.37 -9.71
CA SER A 110 -2.07 -5.82 -8.34
C SER A 110 -0.75 -6.15 -7.64
N VAL A 111 0.22 -6.71 -8.37
CA VAL A 111 1.59 -6.96 -7.85
C VAL A 111 2.32 -5.64 -7.62
N ARG A 112 2.22 -4.70 -8.57
CA ARG A 112 2.83 -3.36 -8.44
C ARG A 112 2.21 -2.55 -7.29
N ILE A 113 0.91 -2.68 -7.05
CA ILE A 113 0.22 -2.08 -5.90
C ILE A 113 0.72 -2.70 -4.58
N ALA A 114 0.91 -4.01 -4.52
CA ALA A 114 1.46 -4.65 -3.32
C ALA A 114 2.89 -4.19 -3.03
N TYR A 115 3.72 -4.08 -4.08
CA TYR A 115 5.07 -3.50 -4.00
C TYR A 115 5.03 -2.04 -3.49
N LEU A 116 4.15 -1.22 -4.05
CA LEU A 116 3.89 0.14 -3.59
C LEU A 116 3.53 0.19 -2.10
N LYS A 117 2.64 -0.69 -1.63
CA LYS A 117 2.24 -0.75 -0.20
C LYS A 117 3.40 -1.17 0.71
N CYS A 118 4.30 -2.04 0.25
CA CYS A 118 5.54 -2.35 0.94
C CYS A 118 6.44 -1.09 1.04
N LEU A 119 6.70 -0.41 -0.09
CA LEU A 119 7.49 0.84 -0.09
C LEU A 119 6.90 1.91 0.82
N LEU A 120 5.59 2.12 0.79
CA LEU A 120 4.91 3.10 1.64
C LEU A 120 5.09 2.79 3.13
N LYS A 121 5.03 1.51 3.53
CA LYS A 121 5.29 1.13 4.92
C LYS A 121 6.72 1.47 5.35
N LEU A 122 7.69 1.30 4.46
CA LEU A 122 9.08 1.68 4.72
C LEU A 122 9.25 3.21 4.71
N PHE A 123 8.51 3.93 3.85
CA PHE A 123 8.51 5.38 3.79
C PHE A 123 7.94 5.99 5.09
N ASP A 124 6.86 5.41 5.63
CA ASP A 124 6.27 5.80 6.92
C ASP A 124 7.29 5.69 8.07
N ARG A 125 8.21 4.72 7.98
CA ARG A 125 9.29 4.49 8.94
C ARG A 125 10.55 5.31 8.65
N GLY A 126 10.58 6.07 7.55
CA GLY A 126 11.76 6.82 7.10
C GLY A 126 12.90 5.93 6.60
N GLU A 127 12.61 4.67 6.26
CA GLU A 127 13.61 3.72 5.77
C GLU A 127 13.88 3.88 4.27
N VAL A 128 12.92 4.38 3.50
CA VAL A 128 13.03 4.70 2.06
C VAL A 128 12.54 6.13 1.79
N GLY A 129 12.92 6.70 0.66
CA GLY A 129 12.60 8.09 0.31
C GLY A 129 11.48 8.22 -0.70
N ILE A 130 11.14 9.46 -1.05
CA ILE A 130 10.14 9.75 -2.09
C ILE A 130 10.60 9.27 -3.47
N GLU A 131 11.92 9.22 -3.68
CA GLU A 131 12.59 8.77 -4.90
C GLU A 131 12.27 7.32 -5.23
N ASP A 132 12.07 6.47 -4.22
CA ASP A 132 11.68 5.06 -4.39
C ASP A 132 10.21 4.94 -4.86
N LEU A 133 9.36 5.91 -4.48
CA LEU A 133 7.94 5.94 -4.85
C LEU A 133 7.69 6.64 -6.20
N THR A 134 8.58 7.56 -6.59
CA THR A 134 8.43 8.42 -7.78
C THR A 134 8.19 7.65 -9.08
N PRO A 135 8.86 6.51 -9.37
CA PRO A 135 8.60 5.74 -10.59
C PRO A 135 7.12 5.30 -10.74
N LEU A 136 6.44 5.02 -9.62
CA LEU A 136 5.04 4.57 -9.61
C LEU A 136 4.05 5.71 -9.88
N ALA A 137 4.50 6.96 -9.83
CA ALA A 137 3.69 8.12 -10.19
C ALA A 137 3.44 8.21 -11.71
N GLU A 138 4.28 7.54 -12.50
CA GLU A 138 4.16 7.46 -13.96
C GLU A 138 3.70 6.06 -14.42
N ASP A 139 3.27 5.20 -13.49
CA ASP A 139 2.86 3.83 -13.79
C ASP A 139 1.79 3.81 -14.90
N PRO A 140 1.90 2.91 -15.90
CA PRO A 140 0.92 2.84 -16.99
C PRO A 140 -0.51 2.55 -16.51
N SER A 141 -0.65 1.84 -15.38
CA SER A 141 -1.93 1.55 -14.77
C SER A 141 -2.43 2.73 -13.92
N PRO A 142 -3.61 3.28 -14.23
CA PRO A 142 -4.22 4.32 -13.40
C PRO A 142 -4.55 3.83 -11.99
N LYS A 143 -4.74 2.52 -11.78
CA LYS A 143 -4.99 1.95 -10.45
C LYS A 143 -3.78 2.08 -9.54
N VAL A 144 -2.56 1.92 -10.08
CA VAL A 144 -1.31 2.08 -9.32
C VAL A 144 -1.12 3.55 -8.96
N ARG A 145 -1.29 4.45 -9.94
CA ARG A 145 -1.19 5.91 -9.70
C ARG A 145 -2.23 6.41 -8.70
N LEU A 146 -3.47 5.92 -8.77
CA LEU A 146 -4.52 6.21 -7.79
C LEU A 146 -4.14 5.71 -6.40
N ALA A 147 -3.63 4.48 -6.28
CA ALA A 147 -3.19 3.92 -5.01
C ALA A 147 -2.03 4.72 -4.39
N LEU A 148 -1.09 5.19 -5.22
CA LEU A 148 0.01 6.06 -4.78
C LEU A 148 -0.54 7.40 -4.26
N ALA A 149 -1.35 8.08 -5.07
CA ALA A 149 -1.96 9.36 -4.69
C ALA A 149 -2.75 9.22 -3.38
N SER A 150 -3.63 8.23 -3.30
CA SER A 150 -4.45 7.97 -2.10
C SER A 150 -3.61 7.70 -0.86
N SER A 151 -2.53 6.93 -0.98
CA SER A 151 -1.71 6.60 0.18
C SER A 151 -0.83 7.77 0.62
N LEU A 152 -0.32 8.56 -0.32
CA LEU A 152 0.49 9.74 -0.02
C LEU A 152 -0.33 10.96 0.41
N SER A 153 -1.65 10.96 0.26
CA SER A 153 -2.51 12.09 0.65
C SER A 153 -2.33 12.50 2.11
N ILE A 154 -2.06 11.54 3.01
CA ILE A 154 -1.82 11.81 4.43
C ILE A 154 -0.45 12.45 4.73
N HIS A 155 0.42 12.51 3.72
CA HIS A 155 1.77 13.09 3.77
C HIS A 155 1.89 14.32 2.86
N ALA A 156 0.77 14.88 2.40
CA ALA A 156 0.76 16.00 1.46
C ALA A 156 1.43 17.27 2.01
N GLU A 157 1.59 17.37 3.32
CA GLU A 157 2.33 18.44 4.01
C GLU A 157 3.85 18.34 3.82
N ARG A 158 4.38 17.17 3.47
CA ARG A 158 5.80 17.00 3.20
C ARG A 158 6.13 17.61 1.85
N GLU A 159 7.13 18.49 1.80
CA GLU A 159 7.45 19.25 0.59
C GLU A 159 7.83 18.35 -0.59
N GLU A 160 8.48 17.22 -0.33
CA GLU A 160 8.80 16.21 -1.32
C GLU A 160 7.57 15.51 -1.91
N VAL A 161 6.56 15.21 -1.09
CA VAL A 161 5.28 14.65 -1.54
C VAL A 161 4.48 15.69 -2.32
N ARG A 162 4.45 16.93 -1.82
CA ARG A 162 3.81 18.06 -2.48
C ARG A 162 4.36 18.30 -3.88
N ARG A 163 5.69 18.24 -4.03
CA ARG A 163 6.37 18.34 -5.33
C ARG A 163 6.00 17.19 -6.28
N LEU A 164 5.96 15.95 -5.78
CA LEU A 164 5.53 14.79 -6.56
C LEU A 164 4.08 14.95 -7.05
N PHE A 165 3.17 15.37 -6.19
CA PHE A 165 1.77 15.64 -6.53
C PHE A 165 1.59 16.74 -7.58
N ILE A 166 2.36 17.83 -7.49
CA ILE A 166 2.37 18.87 -8.53
C ILE A 166 2.83 18.30 -9.86
N GLU A 167 3.85 17.43 -9.87
CA GLU A 167 4.32 16.78 -11.09
C GLU A 167 3.28 15.82 -11.68
N MET A 168 2.66 14.99 -10.83
CA MET A 168 1.55 14.12 -11.24
C MET A 168 0.42 14.93 -11.89
N LEU A 169 0.01 16.05 -11.30
CA LEU A 169 -1.04 16.92 -11.86
C LEU A 169 -0.73 17.50 -13.24
N ARG A 170 0.54 17.64 -13.62
CA ARG A 170 0.92 18.13 -14.95
C ARG A 170 0.61 17.13 -16.06
N ARG A 171 0.63 15.84 -15.73
CA ARG A 171 0.56 14.74 -16.71
C ARG A 171 -0.68 13.87 -16.56
N GLU A 172 -1.27 13.83 -15.37
CA GLU A 172 -2.44 13.01 -15.09
C GLU A 172 -3.68 13.56 -15.80
N SER A 173 -4.32 12.73 -16.60
CA SER A 173 -5.54 13.06 -17.34
C SER A 173 -6.80 12.62 -16.62
N ARG A 174 -6.72 11.64 -15.70
CA ARG A 174 -7.89 11.11 -15.01
C ARG A 174 -8.38 12.04 -13.91
N GLY A 175 -9.61 12.51 -14.07
CA GLY A 175 -10.26 13.41 -13.11
C GLY A 175 -10.27 12.88 -11.67
N GLU A 176 -10.49 11.57 -11.48
CA GLU A 176 -10.52 10.95 -10.14
C GLU A 176 -9.19 11.13 -9.38
N ILE A 177 -8.05 10.88 -10.05
CA ILE A 177 -6.71 11.00 -9.46
C ILE A 177 -6.36 12.47 -9.27
N ARG A 178 -6.67 13.32 -10.27
CA ARG A 178 -6.44 14.77 -10.17
C ARG A 178 -7.19 15.38 -8.99
N ASN A 179 -8.46 15.04 -8.81
CA ASN A 179 -9.28 15.57 -7.73
C ASN A 179 -8.75 15.13 -6.37
N LEU A 180 -8.39 13.85 -6.22
CA LEU A 180 -7.78 13.34 -5.00
C LEU A 180 -6.49 14.08 -4.64
N ILE A 181 -5.62 14.35 -5.62
CA ILE A 181 -4.39 15.11 -5.40
C ILE A 181 -4.71 16.56 -5.02
N LEU A 182 -5.66 17.20 -5.71
CA LEU A 182 -6.07 18.57 -5.38
C LEU A 182 -6.67 18.67 -3.98
N GLU A 183 -7.49 17.70 -3.58
CA GLU A 183 -8.05 17.60 -2.23
C GLU A 183 -6.94 17.42 -1.19
N ALA A 184 -5.98 16.54 -1.44
CA ALA A 184 -4.83 16.34 -0.56
C ALA A 184 -4.02 17.64 -0.38
N LEU A 185 -3.76 18.36 -1.48
CA LEU A 185 -3.05 19.65 -1.44
C LEU A 185 -3.87 20.79 -0.82
N SER A 186 -5.21 20.74 -0.89
CA SER A 186 -6.10 21.79 -0.39
C SER A 186 -6.55 21.57 1.05
N SER A 187 -6.51 20.33 1.56
CA SER A 187 -6.93 19.98 2.92
C SER A 187 -6.16 20.72 4.03
N LYS A 188 -5.10 21.46 3.67
CA LYS A 188 -4.34 22.35 4.56
C LYS A 188 -4.32 23.85 4.21
N THR A 189 -4.90 24.33 3.11
CA THR A 189 -5.09 25.79 2.95
C THR A 189 -6.04 26.38 4.01
N HIS A 190 -6.81 25.54 4.70
CA HIS A 190 -7.68 25.97 5.81
C HIS A 190 -7.04 25.92 7.20
N ALA A 191 -5.90 25.24 7.40
CA ALA A 191 -5.27 25.14 8.72
C ALA A 191 -4.13 26.16 8.94
N GLU A 192 -3.63 26.78 7.87
CA GLU A 192 -2.49 27.71 7.90
C GLU A 192 -2.78 29.05 7.20
N ASN A 193 -4.04 29.52 7.22
CA ASN A 193 -4.36 30.88 6.78
C ASN A 193 -3.98 31.93 7.85
N SER A 194 -2.67 32.13 7.97
CA SER A 194 -2.04 33.44 8.16
C SER A 194 -0.97 33.66 7.06
N GLY A 195 -1.37 33.58 5.79
CA GLY A 195 -0.47 33.85 4.68
C GLY A 195 -1.16 33.97 3.32
N GLU A 196 -1.55 35.19 2.95
CA GLU A 196 -2.23 35.60 1.70
C GLU A 196 -1.45 35.33 0.37
N SER A 197 -0.32 34.63 0.46
CA SER A 197 0.64 34.35 -0.62
C SER A 197 0.27 33.10 -1.43
N ASP A 198 -0.08 32.02 -0.73
CA ASP A 198 -0.07 30.68 -1.35
C ASP A 198 -1.39 30.37 -2.06
N GLU A 199 -2.48 30.99 -1.61
CA GLU A 199 -3.79 30.96 -2.27
C GLU A 199 -3.71 31.58 -3.67
N LYS A 200 -2.95 32.69 -3.85
CA LYS A 200 -2.74 33.33 -5.16
C LYS A 200 -1.91 32.47 -6.11
N ILE A 201 -1.02 31.61 -5.58
CA ILE A 201 -0.19 30.69 -6.37
C ILE A 201 -1.03 29.49 -6.81
N LEU A 202 -1.76 28.85 -5.88
CA LEU A 202 -2.66 27.74 -6.17
C LEU A 202 -3.78 28.15 -7.13
N ASP A 203 -4.39 29.32 -6.94
CA ASP A 203 -5.47 29.80 -7.80
C ASP A 203 -4.98 30.11 -9.24
N LYS A 204 -3.71 30.54 -9.38
CA LYS A 204 -3.04 30.66 -10.68
C LYS A 204 -2.75 29.30 -11.32
N ILE A 205 -2.34 28.31 -10.54
CA ILE A 205 -2.10 26.94 -11.02
C ILE A 205 -3.43 26.30 -11.47
N ILE A 206 -4.48 26.39 -10.65
CA ILE A 206 -5.82 25.88 -10.95
C ILE A 206 -6.40 26.56 -12.21
N LYS A 207 -6.29 27.89 -12.33
CA LYS A 207 -6.73 28.62 -13.54
C LYS A 207 -5.95 28.24 -14.79
N LYS A 208 -4.66 27.90 -14.67
CA LYS A 208 -3.86 27.39 -15.80
C LYS A 208 -4.23 25.95 -16.18
N LEU A 209 -4.49 25.09 -15.20
CA LEU A 209 -4.86 23.69 -15.42
C LEU A 209 -6.29 23.52 -15.98
N LYS A 210 -7.21 24.45 -15.68
CA LYS A 210 -8.57 24.48 -16.27
C LYS A 210 -8.62 25.01 -17.72
N ARG A 211 -7.50 25.48 -18.28
CA ARG A 211 -7.41 26.07 -19.62
C ARG A 211 -6.72 25.18 -20.66
N VAL A 212 -6.31 23.97 -20.27
CA VAL A 212 -5.78 23.00 -21.23
C VAL A 212 -6.96 22.14 -21.69
N PRO A 213 -7.32 22.18 -22.99
CA PRO A 213 -8.41 21.38 -23.54
C PRO A 213 -8.13 19.88 -23.49
#